data_AF-A0A9R1QCI7-F1
#
_entry.id   AF-A0A9R1QCI7-F1
#
_cell.length_a   1.000
_cell.length_b   1.000
_cell.length_c   1.000
_cell.angle_alpha   90.00
_cell.angle_beta   90.00
_cell.angle_gamma   90.00
#
_symmetry.space_group_name_H-M   'P 1'
#
loop_
_entity.id
_entity.type
_entity.pdbx_description
1 polymer ?
#
loop_
_entity_poly.entity_id
_entity_poly.type
_entity_poly.pdbx_seq_one_letter_code
_entity_poly.pdbx_strand_id
1 'polypeptide(L)'
;MMRWWWIAAAAAALAYVAAKLMEVLWWRPRRVEEHFARQGIRGPPYRFFIGCVREMVALMVAASAKPMPPPYRSHNVLPRVLAFYHHWKKIYGSTFLIWFGPTPRLAVADPDLIREILLSRAEHFDRYESHPMVRQLEGEGLVSLRGEKWAHHRRVLAPTFHMENLKMLLPFIGKTVVDMAEKWVTMADPASGEVEIDVSEWFQIVTEDAITRTAFGRSYEDGKAVFKLQTQLMAFASEAFRKVFIPGYRFLPTKKNTSSWKLDKEIRKNLVTLIGRRQEATDDERLQGCAKDLLGLMINASSNGGRRRQPVSPISVNDIVEECKTFFFAGKQTTSNLLTWTTVVLAMHPEWQERARQEVLEVCGAHDIPCREQLAKLKTVSNVFPGTLTRTFPPSFHTSLLPESSA
;
A
#
# COMPACT_ATOMS: atom_id res chain seq x y z
N MET A 1 2.71 11.88 58.18
CA MET A 1 2.66 13.05 57.29
C MET A 1 3.02 12.73 55.83
N MET A 2 4.07 11.96 55.53
CA MET A 2 4.48 11.64 54.14
C MET A 2 3.39 10.98 53.26
N ARG A 3 2.55 10.09 53.82
CA ARG A 3 1.48 9.40 53.06
C ARG A 3 0.43 10.35 52.44
N TRP A 4 0.13 11.47 53.09
CA TRP A 4 -0.87 12.44 52.61
C TRP A 4 -0.34 13.26 51.43
N TRP A 5 0.96 13.56 51.41
CA TRP A 5 1.62 14.23 50.29
C TRP A 5 1.61 13.38 49.02
N TRP A 6 1.85 12.07 49.14
CA TRP A 6 1.75 11.15 48.00
C TRP A 6 0.33 11.04 47.45
N ILE A 7 -0.68 11.03 48.31
CA ILE A 7 -2.09 11.01 47.89
C ILE A 7 -2.48 12.33 47.20
N ALA A 8 -2.07 13.47 47.76
CA ALA A 8 -2.33 14.78 47.17
C ALA A 8 -1.60 14.95 45.82
N ALA A 9 -0.35 14.50 45.71
CA ALA A 9 0.41 14.51 44.46
C ALA A 9 -0.22 13.59 43.40
N ALA A 10 -0.67 12.39 43.79
CA ALA A 10 -1.37 11.47 42.90
C ALA A 10 -2.73 12.05 42.43
N ALA A 11 -3.48 12.69 43.32
CA ALA A 11 -4.74 13.35 42.99
C ALA A 11 -4.52 14.55 42.04
N ALA A 12 -3.49 15.36 42.28
CA ALA A 12 -3.13 16.47 41.40
C ALA A 12 -2.68 15.98 40.01
N ALA A 13 -1.91 14.89 39.95
CA ALA A 13 -1.51 14.26 38.70
C ALA A 13 -2.73 13.70 37.93
N LEU A 14 -3.66 13.02 38.62
CA LEU A 14 -4.92 12.54 38.04
C LEU A 14 -5.78 13.69 37.50
N ALA A 15 -5.91 14.78 38.26
CA ALA A 15 -6.65 15.97 37.83
C ALA A 15 -5.99 16.63 36.61
N TYR A 16 -4.67 16.74 36.58
CA TYR A 16 -3.92 17.26 35.43
C TYR A 16 -4.11 16.40 34.18
N VAL A 17 -4.03 15.07 34.32
CA VAL A 17 -4.29 14.13 33.22
C VAL A 17 -5.74 14.23 32.74
N ALA A 18 -6.71 14.30 33.64
CA ALA A 18 -8.12 14.48 33.30
C ALA A 18 -8.37 15.81 32.56
N ALA A 19 -7.74 16.90 33.01
CA ALA A 19 -7.81 18.20 32.35
C ALA A 19 -7.20 18.15 30.95
N LYS A 20 -6.03 17.51 30.79
CA LYS A 20 -5.40 17.32 29.47
C LYS A 20 -6.25 16.43 28.55
N LEU A 21 -6.86 15.37 29.07
CA LEU A 21 -7.78 14.53 28.30
C LEU A 21 -9.03 15.32 27.87
N MET A 22 -9.60 16.15 28.74
CA MET A 22 -10.72 17.03 28.38
C MET A 22 -10.32 18.08 27.35
N GLU A 23 -9.12 18.63 27.45
CA GLU A 23 -8.58 19.57 26.46
C GLU A 23 -8.51 18.90 25.08
N VAL A 24 -7.93 17.69 25.01
CA VAL A 24 -7.70 16.97 23.75
C VAL A 24 -8.98 16.34 23.18
N LEU A 25 -9.83 15.77 24.02
CA LEU A 25 -11.00 15.01 23.58
C LEU A 25 -12.26 15.87 23.41
N TRP A 26 -12.33 17.05 24.02
CA TRP A 26 -13.53 17.89 23.99
C TRP A 26 -13.27 19.30 23.48
N TRP A 27 -12.29 20.01 24.04
CA TRP A 27 -12.11 21.44 23.75
C TRP A 27 -11.45 21.67 22.39
N ARG A 28 -10.38 20.92 22.06
CA ARG A 28 -9.68 21.02 20.77
C ARG A 28 -10.60 20.68 19.60
N PRO A 29 -11.34 19.55 19.60
CA PRO A 29 -12.23 19.21 18.49
C PRO A 29 -13.28 20.30 18.22
N ARG A 30 -13.93 20.82 19.27
CA ARG A 30 -14.93 21.88 19.14
C ARG A 30 -14.35 23.19 18.60
N ARG A 31 -13.17 23.58 19.08
CA ARG A 31 -12.51 24.80 18.59
C ARG A 31 -12.17 24.69 17.10
N VAL A 32 -11.69 23.53 16.67
CA VAL A 32 -11.39 23.26 15.25
C VAL A 32 -12.66 23.22 14.42
N GLU A 33 -13.72 22.58 14.91
CA GLU A 33 -15.04 22.55 14.25
C GLU A 33 -15.59 23.96 14.05
N GLU A 34 -15.56 24.81 15.07
CA GLU A 34 -15.95 26.22 14.97
C GLU A 34 -15.06 27.02 14.00
N HIS A 35 -13.74 26.78 14.03
CA HIS A 35 -12.80 27.45 13.14
C HIS A 35 -13.12 27.19 11.66
N PHE A 36 -13.35 25.93 11.30
CA PHE A 36 -13.74 25.57 9.93
C PHE A 36 -15.17 26.01 9.60
N ALA A 37 -16.10 25.96 10.57
CA ALA A 37 -17.47 26.43 10.37
C ALA A 37 -17.52 27.94 10.04
N ARG A 38 -16.64 28.76 10.66
CA ARG A 38 -16.50 30.19 10.32
C ARG A 38 -15.99 30.42 8.89
N GLN A 39 -15.24 29.47 8.33
CA GLN A 39 -14.76 29.50 6.95
C GLN A 39 -15.76 28.89 5.95
N GLY A 40 -16.93 28.46 6.42
CA GLY A 40 -17.96 27.82 5.59
C GLY A 40 -17.75 26.32 5.34
N ILE A 41 -16.68 25.71 5.88
CA ILE A 41 -16.41 24.28 5.76
C ILE A 41 -17.17 23.55 6.87
N ARG A 42 -18.13 22.72 6.48
CA ARG A 42 -18.93 21.90 7.40
C ARG A 42 -18.58 20.42 7.25
N GLY A 43 -19.01 19.61 8.21
CA GLY A 43 -18.82 18.17 8.20
C GLY A 43 -19.71 17.48 9.23
N PRO A 44 -19.71 16.14 9.29
CA PRO A 44 -20.38 15.40 10.36
C PRO A 44 -19.94 15.89 11.74
N PRO A 45 -20.89 16.12 12.68
CA PRO A 45 -20.58 16.67 13.98
C PRO A 45 -19.69 15.72 14.79
N TYR A 46 -18.76 16.29 15.56
CA TYR A 46 -17.87 15.51 16.39
C TYR A 46 -18.62 14.78 17.52
N ARG A 47 -18.49 13.45 17.59
CA ARG A 47 -18.96 12.65 18.73
C ARG A 47 -17.78 12.35 19.65
N PHE A 48 -17.99 12.54 20.95
CA PHE A 48 -16.94 12.35 21.96
C PHE A 48 -16.20 11.01 21.80
N PHE A 49 -14.86 11.07 21.78
CA PHE A 49 -13.92 9.96 21.66
C PHE A 49 -13.93 9.18 20.33
N ILE A 50 -15.11 9.00 19.71
CA ILE A 50 -15.30 8.17 18.52
C ILE A 50 -15.18 8.98 17.23
N GLY A 51 -15.48 10.28 17.27
CA GLY A 51 -15.60 11.11 16.08
C GLY A 51 -16.73 10.61 15.18
N CYS A 52 -16.47 10.50 13.87
CA CYS A 52 -17.41 9.98 12.88
C CYS A 52 -17.11 8.54 12.43
N VAL A 53 -16.18 7.84 13.09
CA VAL A 53 -15.70 6.50 12.69
C VAL A 53 -16.84 5.47 12.67
N ARG A 54 -17.74 5.49 13.65
CA ARG A 54 -18.87 4.54 13.71
C ARG A 54 -19.82 4.69 12.53
N GLU A 55 -20.13 5.93 12.14
CA GLU A 55 -21.00 6.23 11.01
C GLU A 55 -20.31 5.88 9.68
N MET A 56 -19.03 6.22 9.56
CA MET A 56 -18.19 5.84 8.42
C MET A 56 -18.19 4.33 8.19
N VAL A 57 -17.97 3.53 9.25
CA VAL A 57 -17.98 2.06 9.18
C VAL A 57 -19.38 1.54 8.84
N ALA A 58 -20.44 2.10 9.43
CA ALA A 58 -21.81 1.69 9.11
C ALA A 58 -22.14 1.90 7.62
N LEU A 59 -21.75 3.04 7.05
CA LEU A 59 -21.94 3.32 5.62
C LEU A 59 -21.14 2.36 4.73
N MET A 60 -19.89 2.06 5.07
CA MET A 60 -19.07 1.10 4.32
C MET A 60 -19.63 -0.33 4.37
N VAL A 61 -20.12 -0.77 5.55
CA VAL A 61 -20.73 -2.09 5.72
C VAL A 61 -22.04 -2.17 4.93
N ALA A 62 -22.89 -1.15 5.01
CA ALA A 62 -24.16 -1.09 4.27
C ALA A 62 -23.94 -1.09 2.75
N ALA A 63 -22.92 -0.40 2.26
CA ALA A 63 -22.56 -0.40 0.84
C ALA A 63 -21.99 -1.75 0.37
N SER A 64 -21.21 -2.43 1.21
CA SER A 64 -20.61 -3.73 0.88
C SER A 64 -21.62 -4.88 0.94
N ALA A 65 -22.65 -4.78 1.79
CA ALA A 65 -23.67 -5.80 1.96
C ALA A 65 -24.61 -5.95 0.76
N LYS A 66 -24.72 -4.92 -0.09
CA LYS A 66 -25.56 -4.96 -1.30
C LYS A 66 -24.74 -5.41 -2.50
N PRO A 67 -25.26 -6.27 -3.39
CA PRO A 67 -24.62 -6.53 -4.68
C PRO A 67 -24.61 -5.24 -5.53
N MET A 68 -23.72 -5.16 -6.53
CA MET A 68 -23.78 -4.05 -7.48
C MET A 68 -25.11 -4.12 -8.25
N PRO A 69 -25.89 -3.02 -8.33
CA PRO A 69 -27.19 -3.05 -8.97
C PRO A 69 -27.03 -3.31 -10.48
N PRO A 70 -27.81 -4.24 -11.07
CA PRO A 70 -27.88 -4.39 -12.52
C PRO A 70 -28.44 -3.12 -13.18
N PRO A 71 -28.00 -2.77 -14.40
CA PRO A 71 -26.96 -3.44 -15.18
C PRO A 71 -25.56 -3.12 -14.64
N TYR A 72 -24.64 -4.09 -14.67
CA TYR A 72 -23.23 -3.97 -14.29
C TYR A 72 -22.41 -3.02 -15.21
N ARG A 73 -23.06 -2.01 -15.81
CA ARG A 73 -22.46 -1.07 -16.76
C ARG A 73 -21.79 0.13 -16.09
N SER A 74 -22.13 0.40 -14.83
CA SER A 74 -21.54 1.51 -14.08
C SER A 74 -20.22 1.06 -13.44
N HIS A 75 -19.11 1.52 -14.00
CA HIS A 75 -17.78 1.34 -13.41
C HIS A 75 -17.49 2.31 -12.24
N ASN A 76 -18.49 3.05 -11.78
CA ASN A 76 -18.32 3.97 -10.66
C ASN A 76 -18.30 3.21 -9.33
N VAL A 77 -17.09 2.87 -8.87
CA VAL A 77 -16.87 2.14 -7.60
C VAL A 77 -16.86 3.03 -6.37
N LEU A 78 -16.79 4.35 -6.53
CA LEU A 78 -16.65 5.29 -5.41
C LEU A 78 -17.77 5.15 -4.35
N PRO A 79 -19.06 4.99 -4.70
CA PRO A 79 -20.13 4.79 -3.72
C PRO A 79 -20.00 3.49 -2.91
N ARG A 80 -19.24 2.52 -3.40
CA ARG A 80 -19.02 1.23 -2.75
C ARG A 80 -17.76 1.27 -1.88
N VAL A 81 -16.64 1.70 -2.46
CA VAL A 81 -15.32 1.66 -1.80
C VAL A 81 -15.16 2.77 -0.76
N LEU A 82 -15.60 3.99 -1.10
CA LEU A 82 -15.56 5.15 -0.21
C LEU A 82 -16.99 5.67 0.02
N ALA A 83 -17.88 4.78 0.46
CA ALA A 83 -19.30 5.07 0.66
C ALA A 83 -19.56 6.31 1.54
N PHE A 84 -18.80 6.44 2.65
CA PHE A 84 -18.90 7.58 3.55
C PHE A 84 -18.55 8.90 2.85
N TYR A 85 -17.50 8.90 2.03
CA TYR A 85 -17.06 10.08 1.30
C TYR A 85 -18.08 10.46 0.23
N HIS A 86 -18.59 9.48 -0.52
CA HIS A 86 -19.64 9.70 -1.51
C HIS A 86 -20.92 10.28 -0.87
N HIS A 87 -21.29 9.77 0.31
CA HIS A 87 -22.46 10.26 1.05
C HIS A 87 -22.26 11.69 1.55
N TRP A 88 -21.15 11.96 2.25
CA TRP A 88 -20.89 13.28 2.83
C TRP A 88 -20.56 14.35 1.79
N LYS A 89 -19.93 13.99 0.66
CA LYS A 89 -19.73 14.90 -0.47
C LYS A 89 -21.05 15.48 -1.00
N LYS A 90 -22.13 14.70 -1.00
CA LYS A 90 -23.46 15.18 -1.43
C LYS A 90 -24.10 16.15 -0.44
N ILE A 91 -23.76 16.07 0.84
CA ILE A 91 -24.36 16.87 1.92
C ILE A 91 -23.55 18.14 2.15
N TYR A 92 -22.22 18.03 2.20
CA TYR A 92 -21.31 19.11 2.61
C TYR A 92 -20.50 19.71 1.47
N GLY A 93 -20.52 19.11 0.27
CA GLY A 93 -19.79 19.60 -0.90
C GLY A 93 -18.42 18.95 -1.11
N SER A 94 -17.57 19.59 -1.91
CA SER A 94 -16.24 19.09 -2.31
C SER A 94 -15.23 19.07 -1.17
N THR A 95 -15.37 19.94 -0.18
CA THR A 95 -14.45 20.06 0.95
C THR A 95 -15.21 19.97 2.26
N PHE A 96 -14.87 19.00 3.12
CA PHE A 96 -15.56 18.79 4.38
C PHE A 96 -14.64 18.19 5.46
N LEU A 97 -15.00 18.43 6.72
CA LEU A 97 -14.22 17.99 7.88
C LEU A 97 -14.70 16.61 8.36
N ILE A 98 -13.78 15.66 8.59
CA ILE A 98 -14.05 14.34 9.17
C ILE A 98 -13.21 14.09 10.43
N TRP A 99 -13.72 13.24 11.31
CA TRP A 99 -13.14 12.99 12.64
C TRP A 99 -12.77 11.52 12.83
N PHE A 100 -11.47 11.24 12.97
CA PHE A 100 -10.96 9.94 13.36
C PHE A 100 -10.60 9.96 14.85
N GLY A 101 -11.56 9.58 15.69
CA GLY A 101 -11.47 9.89 17.11
C GLY A 101 -11.34 11.40 17.31
N PRO A 102 -10.39 11.89 18.15
CA PRO A 102 -10.18 13.32 18.36
C PRO A 102 -9.39 14.02 17.24
N THR A 103 -8.86 13.27 16.26
CA THR A 103 -8.02 13.84 15.20
C THR A 103 -8.87 14.32 14.01
N PRO A 104 -8.87 15.63 13.69
CA PRO A 104 -9.56 16.14 12.51
C PRO A 104 -8.79 15.77 11.24
N ARG A 105 -9.52 15.52 10.15
CA ARG A 105 -8.96 15.41 8.80
C ARG A 105 -9.84 16.21 7.84
N LEU A 106 -9.20 16.99 6.97
CA LEU A 106 -9.90 17.72 5.93
C LEU A 106 -9.95 16.85 4.67
N ALA A 107 -11.15 16.52 4.21
CA ALA A 107 -11.35 15.83 2.95
C ALA A 107 -11.50 16.86 1.84
N VAL A 108 -10.64 16.82 0.82
CA VAL A 108 -10.62 17.77 -0.31
C VAL A 108 -10.87 17.01 -1.61
N ALA A 109 -11.86 17.45 -2.39
CA ALA A 109 -12.24 16.87 -3.69
C ALA A 109 -11.98 17.82 -4.88
N ASP A 110 -11.59 19.05 -4.59
CA ASP A 110 -11.43 20.10 -5.59
C ASP A 110 -10.10 19.93 -6.36
N PRO A 111 -10.11 19.80 -7.70
CA PRO A 111 -8.91 19.56 -8.48
C PRO A 111 -7.84 20.67 -8.33
N ASP A 112 -8.26 21.93 -8.21
CA ASP A 112 -7.33 23.06 -8.12
C ASP A 112 -6.64 23.07 -6.77
N LEU A 113 -7.38 22.78 -5.69
CA LEU A 113 -6.80 22.62 -4.35
C LEU A 113 -5.90 21.38 -4.27
N ILE A 114 -6.29 20.26 -4.88
CA ILE A 114 -5.46 19.05 -4.94
C ILE A 114 -4.15 19.35 -5.66
N ARG A 115 -4.20 20.08 -6.79
CA ARG A 115 -3.02 20.52 -7.53
C ARG A 115 -2.13 21.43 -6.68
N GLU A 116 -2.71 22.38 -5.97
CA GLU A 116 -1.97 23.29 -5.09
C GLU A 116 -1.26 22.52 -3.96
N ILE A 117 -1.97 21.61 -3.29
CA ILE A 117 -1.44 20.80 -2.18
C ILE A 117 -0.33 19.86 -2.64
N LEU A 118 -0.53 19.15 -3.76
CA LEU A 118 0.39 18.10 -4.22
C LEU A 118 1.59 18.61 -5.04
N LEU A 119 1.46 19.76 -5.71
CA LEU A 119 2.50 20.28 -6.60
C LEU A 119 3.05 21.62 -6.14
N SER A 120 2.18 22.63 -5.99
CA SER A 120 2.63 24.01 -5.77
C SER A 120 3.15 24.28 -4.36
N ARG A 121 2.56 23.63 -3.35
CA ARG A 121 2.93 23.81 -1.93
C ARG A 121 3.35 22.50 -1.28
N ALA A 122 3.84 21.54 -2.06
CA ALA A 122 4.21 20.21 -1.57
C ALA A 122 5.22 20.25 -0.41
N GLU A 123 6.06 21.27 -0.33
CA GLU A 123 7.02 21.48 0.76
C GLU A 123 6.35 21.71 2.13
N HIS A 124 5.15 22.27 2.17
CA HIS A 124 4.41 22.55 3.41
C HIS A 124 3.62 21.34 3.93
N PHE A 125 3.68 20.21 3.22
CA PHE A 125 2.94 19.00 3.53
C PHE A 125 3.88 17.81 3.64
N ASP A 126 4.00 17.27 4.86
CA ASP A 126 4.71 16.03 5.13
C ASP A 126 3.78 14.81 4.94
N ARG A 127 4.37 13.62 4.89
CA ARG A 127 3.63 12.37 4.75
C ARG A 127 2.84 12.05 6.00
N TYR A 128 1.57 11.69 5.80
CA TYR A 128 0.72 11.22 6.87
C TYR A 128 1.28 9.96 7.54
N GLU A 129 1.24 9.94 8.87
CA GLU A 129 1.64 8.78 9.66
C GLU A 129 0.55 7.71 9.69
N SER A 130 0.78 6.64 8.93
CA SER A 130 -0.10 5.47 8.90
C SER A 130 -0.30 4.86 10.30
N HIS A 131 -1.48 4.25 10.48
CA HIS A 131 -1.81 3.54 11.72
C HIS A 131 -0.72 2.50 12.06
N PRO A 132 -0.33 2.30 13.33
CA PRO A 132 0.80 1.43 13.68
C PRO A 132 0.72 0.00 13.14
N MET A 133 -0.49 -0.56 13.00
CA MET A 133 -0.68 -1.89 12.39
C MET A 133 -0.47 -1.90 10.87
N VAL A 134 -0.74 -0.78 10.19
CA VAL A 134 -0.42 -0.61 8.77
C VAL A 134 1.09 -0.47 8.63
N ARG A 135 1.76 0.30 9.49
CA ARG A 135 3.24 0.37 9.53
C ARG A 135 3.87 -1.00 9.79
N GLN A 136 3.30 -1.80 10.68
CA GLN A 136 3.78 -3.16 10.94
C GLN A 136 3.60 -4.08 9.72
N LEU A 137 2.56 -3.88 8.91
CA LEU A 137 2.30 -4.63 7.69
C LEU A 137 3.22 -4.21 6.53
N GLU A 138 3.19 -2.93 6.20
CA GLU A 138 3.91 -2.33 5.07
C GLU A 138 5.42 -2.29 5.35
N GLY A 139 5.81 -2.10 6.60
CA GLY A 139 7.18 -1.84 6.99
C GLY A 139 7.53 -0.35 6.99
N GLU A 140 8.66 -0.04 7.59
CA GLU A 140 9.23 1.31 7.67
C GLU A 140 10.22 1.61 6.54
N GLY A 141 9.91 1.19 5.31
CA GLY A 141 10.72 1.45 4.12
C GLY A 141 10.39 2.76 3.41
N LEU A 142 10.72 2.86 2.12
CA LEU A 142 10.64 4.06 1.29
C LEU A 142 9.30 4.81 1.32
N VAL A 143 8.19 4.09 1.54
CA VAL A 143 6.84 4.67 1.64
C VAL A 143 6.69 5.52 2.91
N SER A 144 7.32 5.08 4.02
CA SER A 144 7.19 5.68 5.35
C SER A 144 8.35 6.62 5.72
N LEU A 145 9.55 6.43 5.13
CA LEU A 145 10.74 7.22 5.45
C LEU A 145 10.58 8.70 5.07
N ARG A 146 11.26 9.56 5.85
CA ARG A 146 11.27 11.02 5.69
C ARG A 146 12.69 11.59 5.63
N GLY A 147 12.81 12.82 5.12
CA GLY A 147 14.05 13.60 5.13
C GLY A 147 15.24 12.93 4.44
N GLU A 148 16.42 13.09 5.03
CA GLU A 148 17.68 12.59 4.46
C GLU A 148 17.73 11.06 4.35
N LYS A 149 17.14 10.33 5.30
CA LYS A 149 17.06 8.86 5.25
C LYS A 149 16.31 8.39 4.01
N TRP A 150 15.16 9.01 3.73
CA TRP A 150 14.41 8.72 2.51
C TRP A 150 15.22 9.03 1.25
N ALA A 151 15.88 10.19 1.20
CA ALA A 151 16.69 10.58 0.04
C ALA A 151 17.85 9.59 -0.20
N HIS A 152 18.49 9.11 0.87
CA HIS A 152 19.55 8.12 0.81
C HIS A 152 19.03 6.76 0.29
N HIS A 153 17.98 6.21 0.90
CA HIS A 153 17.41 4.92 0.49
C HIS A 153 16.91 4.99 -0.96
N ARG A 154 16.26 6.09 -1.35
CA ARG A 154 15.75 6.28 -2.72
C ARG A 154 16.89 6.28 -3.73
N ARG A 155 18.01 6.92 -3.40
CA ARG A 155 19.20 6.95 -4.26
C ARG A 155 19.82 5.57 -4.43
N VAL A 156 19.88 4.77 -3.36
CA VAL A 156 20.42 3.40 -3.38
C VAL A 156 19.54 2.46 -4.20
N LEU A 157 18.22 2.61 -4.10
CA LEU A 157 17.23 1.70 -4.70
C LEU A 157 16.79 2.08 -6.11
N ALA A 158 16.93 3.35 -6.52
CA ALA A 158 16.57 3.82 -7.85
C ALA A 158 17.15 2.96 -9.01
N PRO A 159 18.41 2.49 -8.96
CA PRO A 159 18.99 1.68 -10.04
C PRO A 159 18.26 0.35 -10.29
N THR A 160 17.57 -0.22 -9.31
CA THR A 160 16.77 -1.45 -9.50
C THR A 160 15.66 -1.24 -10.53
N PHE A 161 15.12 -0.02 -10.61
CA PHE A 161 14.01 0.34 -11.50
C PHE A 161 14.48 1.07 -12.76
N HIS A 162 15.79 1.12 -13.02
CA HIS A 162 16.31 1.67 -14.26
C HIS A 162 15.97 0.77 -15.44
N MET A 163 15.77 1.39 -16.59
CA MET A 163 15.27 0.73 -17.79
C MET A 163 16.15 -0.43 -18.28
N GLU A 164 17.47 -0.34 -18.11
CA GLU A 164 18.40 -1.43 -18.45
C GLU A 164 18.26 -2.63 -17.52
N ASN A 165 17.91 -2.39 -16.25
CA ASN A 165 17.65 -3.47 -15.30
C ASN A 165 16.30 -4.15 -15.59
N LEU A 166 15.27 -3.34 -15.89
CA LEU A 166 13.93 -3.85 -16.24
C LEU A 166 13.96 -4.72 -17.50
N LYS A 167 14.76 -4.37 -18.52
CA LYS A 167 14.97 -5.21 -19.71
C LYS A 167 15.42 -6.64 -19.37
N MET A 168 16.33 -6.77 -18.40
CA MET A 168 16.83 -8.09 -17.98
C MET A 168 15.76 -8.90 -17.23
N LEU A 169 14.76 -8.25 -16.64
CA LEU A 169 13.68 -8.91 -15.89
C LEU A 169 12.51 -9.36 -16.78
N LEU A 170 12.34 -8.76 -17.97
CA LEU A 170 11.23 -9.07 -18.88
C LEU A 170 11.10 -10.56 -19.24
N PRO A 171 12.17 -11.30 -19.63
CA PRO A 171 12.04 -12.71 -19.97
C PRO A 171 11.57 -13.56 -18.80
N PHE A 172 11.98 -13.22 -17.57
CA PHE A 172 11.59 -13.95 -16.37
C PHE A 172 10.10 -13.76 -16.06
N ILE A 173 9.61 -12.53 -16.15
CA ILE A 173 8.19 -12.22 -15.93
C ILE A 173 7.35 -12.86 -17.05
N GLY A 174 7.80 -12.74 -18.30
CA GLY A 174 7.15 -13.37 -19.45
C GLY A 174 7.00 -14.88 -19.28
N LYS A 175 8.08 -15.55 -18.84
CA LYS A 175 8.05 -16.99 -18.55
C LYS A 175 7.01 -17.34 -17.47
N THR A 176 6.94 -16.60 -16.37
CA THR A 176 5.94 -16.84 -15.32
C THR A 176 4.50 -16.72 -15.85
N VAL A 177 4.24 -15.79 -16.76
CA VAL A 177 2.92 -15.64 -17.41
C VAL A 177 2.63 -16.78 -18.38
N VAL A 178 3.63 -17.24 -19.15
CA VAL A 178 3.49 -18.41 -20.04
C VAL A 178 3.20 -19.67 -19.22
N ASP A 179 3.96 -19.94 -18.15
CA ASP A 179 3.75 -21.08 -17.26
C ASP A 179 2.35 -21.07 -16.64
N MET A 180 1.79 -19.89 -16.36
CA MET A 180 0.41 -19.72 -15.89
C MET A 180 -0.60 -20.05 -17.00
N ALA A 181 -0.41 -19.51 -18.20
CA ALA A 181 -1.30 -19.74 -19.34
C ALA A 181 -1.33 -21.21 -19.75
N GLU A 182 -0.17 -21.90 -19.75
CA GLU A 182 -0.08 -23.34 -20.01
C GLU A 182 -0.90 -24.14 -18.99
N LYS A 183 -0.84 -23.79 -17.70
CA LYS A 183 -1.67 -24.42 -16.67
C LYS A 183 -3.16 -24.24 -16.93
N TRP A 184 -3.58 -23.05 -17.36
CA TRP A 184 -4.99 -22.81 -17.73
C TRP A 184 -5.43 -23.70 -18.90
N VAL A 185 -4.57 -23.88 -19.91
CA VAL A 185 -4.85 -24.81 -21.02
C VAL A 185 -4.97 -26.24 -20.53
N THR A 186 -4.12 -26.68 -19.59
CA THR A 186 -4.22 -28.05 -19.04
C THR A 186 -5.45 -28.26 -18.14
N MET A 187 -6.02 -27.20 -17.59
CA MET A 187 -7.22 -27.23 -16.76
C MET A 187 -8.52 -27.18 -17.58
N ALA A 188 -8.42 -26.83 -18.87
CA ALA A 188 -9.59 -26.75 -19.74
C ALA A 188 -10.21 -28.13 -19.95
N ASP A 189 -11.54 -28.17 -19.98
CA ASP A 189 -12.28 -29.39 -20.28
C ASP A 189 -11.91 -29.89 -21.69
N PRO A 190 -11.44 -31.15 -21.85
CA PRO A 190 -11.07 -31.69 -23.14
C PRO A 190 -12.19 -31.67 -24.20
N ALA A 191 -13.46 -31.64 -23.77
CA ALA A 191 -14.62 -31.69 -24.65
C ALA A 191 -15.11 -30.29 -25.08
N SER A 192 -15.07 -29.29 -24.19
CA SER A 192 -15.58 -27.94 -24.47
C SER A 192 -14.46 -26.92 -24.73
N GLY A 193 -13.23 -27.19 -24.25
CA GLY A 193 -12.12 -26.24 -24.28
C GLY A 193 -12.28 -25.06 -23.32
N GLU A 194 -13.29 -25.09 -22.45
CA GLU A 194 -13.61 -24.02 -21.50
C GLU A 194 -13.01 -24.29 -20.13
N VAL A 195 -12.65 -23.22 -19.41
CA VAL A 195 -12.15 -23.29 -18.02
C VAL A 195 -12.72 -22.12 -17.22
N GLU A 196 -13.30 -22.42 -16.06
CA GLU A 196 -13.69 -21.41 -15.08
C GLU A 196 -12.56 -21.19 -14.08
N ILE A 197 -12.08 -19.96 -13.96
CA ILE A 197 -10.93 -19.61 -13.12
C ILE A 197 -11.20 -18.34 -12.29
N ASP A 198 -10.78 -18.35 -11.03
CA ASP A 198 -10.61 -17.12 -10.27
C ASP A 198 -9.26 -16.48 -10.62
N VAL A 199 -9.30 -15.48 -11.50
CA VAL A 199 -8.12 -14.77 -11.98
C VAL A 199 -7.36 -14.03 -10.85
N SER A 200 -8.02 -13.71 -9.74
CA SER A 200 -7.41 -12.98 -8.62
C SER A 200 -6.29 -13.79 -7.95
N GLU A 201 -6.53 -15.09 -7.71
CA GLU A 201 -5.54 -15.97 -7.09
C GLU A 201 -4.32 -16.18 -8.01
N TRP A 202 -4.57 -16.37 -9.30
CA TRP A 202 -3.52 -16.53 -10.31
C TRP A 202 -2.64 -15.29 -10.45
N PHE A 203 -3.24 -14.10 -10.55
CA PHE A 203 -2.47 -12.86 -10.64
C PHE A 203 -1.70 -12.53 -9.36
N GLN A 204 -2.19 -12.96 -8.19
CA GLN A 204 -1.40 -12.88 -6.96
C GLN A 204 -0.12 -13.72 -7.07
N ILE A 205 -0.21 -14.97 -7.52
CA ILE A 205 0.95 -15.86 -7.69
C ILE A 205 1.96 -15.26 -8.68
N VAL A 206 1.49 -14.81 -9.85
CA VAL A 206 2.36 -14.19 -10.87
C VAL A 206 3.08 -12.96 -10.32
N THR A 207 2.35 -12.10 -9.60
CA THR A 207 2.94 -10.88 -9.06
C THR A 207 3.93 -11.17 -7.93
N GLU A 208 3.62 -12.14 -7.06
CA GLU A 208 4.53 -12.58 -6.01
C GLU A 208 5.84 -13.16 -6.57
N ASP A 209 5.77 -13.97 -7.62
CA ASP A 209 6.96 -14.50 -8.30
C ASP A 209 7.77 -13.37 -8.97
N ALA A 210 7.09 -12.48 -9.70
CA ALA A 210 7.72 -11.34 -10.36
C ALA A 210 8.47 -10.44 -9.35
N ILE A 211 7.85 -10.07 -8.22
CA ILE A 211 8.49 -9.22 -7.22
C ILE A 211 9.61 -9.96 -6.47
N THR A 212 9.47 -11.27 -6.21
CA THR A 212 10.52 -12.07 -5.54
C THR A 212 11.77 -12.17 -6.40
N ARG A 213 11.61 -12.46 -7.70
CA ARG A 213 12.73 -12.50 -8.64
C ARG A 213 13.37 -11.12 -8.82
N THR A 214 12.56 -10.07 -8.91
CA THR A 214 13.05 -8.69 -9.07
C THR A 214 13.79 -8.19 -7.83
N ALA A 215 13.28 -8.49 -6.63
CA ALA A 215 13.83 -7.97 -5.38
C ALA A 215 14.98 -8.83 -4.82
N PHE A 216 14.97 -10.15 -5.01
CA PHE A 216 15.91 -11.09 -4.39
C PHE A 216 16.75 -11.89 -5.40
N GLY A 217 16.47 -11.80 -6.70
CA GLY A 217 17.20 -12.52 -7.74
C GLY A 217 17.02 -14.05 -7.71
N ARG A 218 16.05 -14.57 -6.93
CA ARG A 218 15.87 -16.01 -6.63
C ARG A 218 14.43 -16.50 -6.81
N SER A 219 14.26 -17.81 -6.64
CA SER A 219 13.01 -18.57 -6.81
C SER A 219 11.88 -18.11 -5.89
N TYR A 220 10.65 -18.13 -6.42
CA TYR A 220 9.37 -17.84 -5.75
C TYR A 220 9.22 -18.45 -4.34
N GLU A 221 9.67 -19.69 -4.15
CA GLU A 221 9.40 -20.47 -2.93
C GLU A 221 9.97 -19.81 -1.67
N ASP A 222 11.06 -19.05 -1.82
CA ASP A 222 11.71 -18.32 -0.74
C ASP A 222 10.83 -17.18 -0.18
N GLY A 223 10.03 -16.52 -1.03
CA GLY A 223 9.15 -15.40 -0.64
C GLY A 223 7.76 -15.82 -0.14
N LYS A 224 7.29 -17.01 -0.51
CA LYS A 224 5.92 -17.50 -0.28
C LYS A 224 5.49 -17.49 1.19
N ALA A 225 6.40 -17.88 2.10
CA ALA A 225 6.13 -17.84 3.54
C ALA A 225 5.88 -16.40 4.02
N VAL A 226 6.62 -15.43 3.51
CA VAL A 226 6.47 -14.01 3.87
C VAL A 226 5.13 -13.46 3.38
N PHE A 227 4.75 -13.74 2.12
CA PHE A 227 3.47 -13.28 1.58
C PHE A 227 2.26 -13.84 2.34
N LYS A 228 2.30 -15.12 2.75
CA LYS A 228 1.25 -15.74 3.55
C LYS A 228 1.08 -15.05 4.90
N LEU A 229 2.19 -14.79 5.59
CA LEU A 229 2.18 -14.11 6.89
C LEU A 229 1.73 -12.64 6.75
N GLN A 230 2.17 -11.93 5.71
CA GLN A 230 1.71 -10.57 5.41
C GLN A 230 0.20 -10.53 5.13
N THR A 231 -0.34 -11.52 4.41
CA THR A 231 -1.78 -11.62 4.14
C THR A 231 -2.59 -11.82 5.42
N GLN A 232 -2.09 -12.62 6.38
CA GLN A 232 -2.71 -12.75 7.70
C GLN A 232 -2.64 -11.45 8.50
N LEU A 233 -1.51 -10.74 8.45
CA LEU A 233 -1.34 -9.45 9.11
C LEU A 233 -2.25 -8.37 8.51
N MET A 234 -2.53 -8.44 7.21
CA MET A 234 -3.46 -7.54 6.50
C MET A 234 -4.89 -7.62 7.06
N ALA A 235 -5.37 -8.80 7.43
CA ALA A 235 -6.69 -8.95 8.05
C ALA A 235 -6.78 -8.18 9.37
N PHE A 236 -5.73 -8.25 10.19
CA PHE A 236 -5.65 -7.47 11.43
C PHE A 236 -5.56 -5.96 11.16
N ALA A 237 -4.76 -5.54 10.18
CA ALA A 237 -4.64 -4.13 9.79
C ALA A 237 -5.97 -3.56 9.27
N SER A 238 -6.71 -4.32 8.45
CA SER A 238 -8.03 -3.93 7.96
C SER A 238 -9.06 -3.78 9.08
N GLU A 239 -9.05 -4.66 10.09
CA GLU A 239 -9.93 -4.54 11.24
C GLU A 239 -9.60 -3.29 12.08
N ALA A 240 -8.30 -3.02 12.26
CA ALA A 240 -7.84 -1.87 13.03
C ALA A 240 -8.23 -0.53 12.36
N PHE A 241 -8.21 -0.48 11.03
CA PHE A 241 -8.64 0.70 10.27
C PHE A 241 -10.13 1.03 10.47
N ARG A 242 -10.96 0.05 10.85
CA ARG A 242 -12.39 0.25 11.17
C ARG A 242 -12.63 0.65 12.63
N LYS A 243 -11.59 0.74 13.46
CA LYS A 243 -11.71 1.09 14.88
C LYS A 243 -11.04 2.44 15.14
N VAL A 244 -11.47 3.08 16.22
CA VAL A 244 -10.83 4.27 16.72
C VAL A 244 -9.44 3.90 17.23
N PHE A 245 -8.43 4.66 16.82
CA PHE A 245 -7.08 4.48 17.32
C PHE A 245 -7.01 4.89 18.80
N ILE A 246 -6.63 3.95 19.66
CA ILE A 246 -6.41 4.20 21.08
C ILE A 246 -4.90 4.12 21.33
N PRO A 247 -4.22 5.24 21.64
CA PRO A 247 -2.81 5.22 22.01
C PRO A 247 -2.55 4.22 23.15
N GLY A 248 -1.50 3.41 23.02
CA GLY A 248 -1.13 2.43 24.04
C GLY A 248 -1.84 1.08 23.97
N TYR A 249 -3.03 0.98 23.35
CA TYR A 249 -3.76 -0.30 23.22
C TYR A 249 -2.95 -1.37 22.50
N ARG A 250 -2.05 -0.95 21.58
CA ARG A 250 -1.13 -1.83 20.86
C ARG A 250 -0.22 -2.63 21.80
N PHE A 251 0.17 -2.08 22.96
CA PHE A 251 1.12 -2.71 23.89
C PHE A 251 0.44 -3.67 24.88
N LEU A 252 -0.90 -3.68 24.92
CA LEU A 252 -1.63 -4.59 25.78
C LEU A 252 -1.54 -6.03 25.23
N PRO A 253 -1.28 -7.05 26.08
CA PRO A 253 -1.14 -8.45 25.66
C PRO A 253 -2.50 -9.09 25.39
N THR A 254 -3.25 -8.54 24.44
CA THR A 254 -4.49 -9.15 23.94
C THR A 254 -4.15 -10.31 23.00
N LYS A 255 -5.05 -11.30 22.89
CA LYS A 255 -4.84 -12.44 21.96
C LYS A 255 -4.49 -11.96 20.54
N LYS A 256 -5.14 -10.89 20.07
CA LYS A 256 -4.90 -10.30 18.74
C LYS A 256 -3.53 -9.64 18.63
N ASN A 257 -3.14 -8.80 19.59
CA ASN A 257 -1.83 -8.14 19.58
C ASN A 257 -0.70 -9.16 19.67
N THR A 258 -0.85 -10.17 20.54
CA THR A 258 0.13 -11.26 20.66
C THR A 258 0.25 -12.06 19.36
N SER A 259 -0.86 -12.37 18.68
CA SER A 259 -0.81 -13.02 17.36
C SER A 259 -0.14 -12.14 16.31
N SER A 260 -0.48 -10.84 16.26
CA SER A 260 0.14 -9.88 15.35
C SER A 260 1.67 -9.77 15.57
N TRP A 261 2.12 -9.72 16.82
CA TRP A 261 3.55 -9.69 17.16
C TRP A 261 4.27 -10.97 16.76
N LYS A 262 3.63 -12.15 16.93
CA LYS A 262 4.18 -13.42 16.47
C LYS A 262 4.37 -13.44 14.96
N LEU A 263 3.35 -12.99 14.21
CA LEU A 263 3.42 -12.91 12.75
C LEU A 263 4.53 -11.97 12.27
N ASP A 264 4.64 -10.76 12.84
CA ASP A 264 5.72 -9.83 12.46
C ASP A 264 7.11 -10.36 12.82
N LYS A 265 7.25 -11.03 13.98
CA LYS A 265 8.51 -11.69 14.35
C LYS A 265 8.88 -12.79 13.37
N GLU A 266 7.91 -13.56 12.90
CA GLU A 266 8.12 -14.64 11.93
C GLU A 266 8.45 -14.09 10.53
N ILE A 267 7.77 -13.03 10.09
CA ILE A 267 8.10 -12.30 8.85
C ILE A 267 9.55 -11.80 8.91
N ARG A 268 9.92 -11.11 9.99
CA ARG A 268 11.29 -10.61 10.19
C ARG A 268 12.32 -11.72 10.18
N LYS A 269 12.05 -12.84 10.86
CA LYS A 269 12.93 -14.01 10.88
C LYS A 269 13.15 -14.56 9.47
N ASN A 270 12.08 -14.78 8.72
CA ASN A 270 12.16 -15.30 7.34
C ASN A 270 12.94 -14.34 6.44
N LEU A 271 12.68 -13.03 6.53
CA LEU A 271 13.41 -12.03 5.76
C LEU A 271 14.90 -11.99 6.12
N VAL A 272 15.26 -12.06 7.40
CA VAL A 272 16.67 -12.13 7.82
C VAL A 272 17.35 -13.39 7.28
N THR A 273 16.67 -14.54 7.29
CA THR A 273 17.19 -15.77 6.68
C THR A 273 17.40 -15.62 5.17
N LEU A 274 16.49 -14.95 4.46
CA LEU A 274 16.65 -14.67 3.03
C LEU A 274 17.82 -13.72 2.75
N ILE A 275 17.99 -12.69 3.58
CA ILE A 275 19.10 -11.74 3.49
C ILE A 275 20.44 -12.46 3.70
N GLY A 276 20.54 -13.30 4.74
CA GLY A 276 21.74 -14.08 5.03
C GLY A 276 22.14 -15.01 3.87
N ARG A 277 21.18 -15.78 3.35
CA ARG A 277 21.41 -16.66 2.18
C ARG A 277 21.87 -15.91 0.93
N ARG A 278 21.39 -14.68 0.72
CA ARG A 278 21.85 -13.84 -0.42
C ARG A 278 23.27 -13.34 -0.19
N GLN A 279 23.58 -12.92 1.03
CA GLN A 279 24.90 -12.43 1.38
C GLN A 279 25.97 -13.51 1.16
N GLU A 280 25.71 -14.74 1.60
CA GLU A 280 26.60 -15.90 1.39
C GLU A 280 26.84 -16.20 -0.10
N ALA A 281 25.82 -16.07 -0.95
CA ALA A 281 25.96 -16.34 -2.38
C ALA A 281 26.59 -15.21 -3.19
N THR A 282 26.65 -13.99 -2.63
CA THR A 282 27.26 -12.83 -3.30
C THR A 282 28.79 -12.98 -3.38
N ASP A 283 29.38 -13.80 -2.52
CA ASP A 283 30.82 -14.09 -2.54
C ASP A 283 31.22 -15.01 -3.71
N ASP A 284 30.32 -15.86 -4.22
CA ASP A 284 30.55 -16.76 -5.36
C ASP A 284 30.15 -16.17 -6.73
N GLU A 285 29.12 -15.30 -6.79
CA GLU A 285 28.51 -14.83 -8.06
C GLU A 285 29.10 -13.53 -8.65
N ARG A 286 30.20 -13.00 -8.10
CA ARG A 286 30.85 -11.75 -8.58
C ARG A 286 31.33 -11.78 -10.05
N LEU A 287 31.17 -12.89 -10.76
CA LEU A 287 31.68 -13.15 -12.10
C LEU A 287 30.64 -13.11 -13.24
N GLN A 288 29.34 -12.92 -13.01
CA GLN A 288 28.35 -12.93 -14.11
C GLN A 288 27.36 -11.77 -14.06
N GLY A 289 27.14 -11.13 -15.22
CA GLY A 289 26.29 -9.95 -15.43
C GLY A 289 24.81 -10.20 -15.21
N CYS A 290 24.42 -10.51 -13.97
CA CYS A 290 23.04 -10.67 -13.54
C CYS A 290 22.37 -9.30 -13.30
N ALA A 291 21.04 -9.26 -13.37
CA ALA A 291 20.26 -8.07 -13.03
C ALA A 291 20.57 -7.60 -11.60
N LYS A 292 20.64 -6.29 -11.41
CA LYS A 292 20.84 -5.68 -10.09
C LYS A 292 19.56 -5.84 -9.29
N ASP A 293 19.51 -6.87 -8.45
CA ASP A 293 18.39 -7.07 -7.54
C ASP A 293 18.41 -6.03 -6.39
N LEU A 294 17.23 -5.77 -5.84
CA LEU A 294 17.01 -4.78 -4.77
C LEU A 294 17.88 -5.07 -3.54
N LEU A 295 17.92 -6.34 -3.14
CA LEU A 295 18.62 -6.79 -1.95
C LEU A 295 20.14 -6.63 -2.09
N GLY A 296 20.72 -6.98 -3.23
CA GLY A 296 22.13 -6.87 -3.54
C GLY A 296 22.59 -5.42 -3.57
N LEU A 297 21.78 -4.48 -4.06
CA LEU A 297 22.09 -3.04 -3.96
C LEU A 297 22.14 -2.58 -2.50
N MET A 298 21.18 -2.99 -1.67
CA MET A 298 21.16 -2.61 -0.26
C MET A 298 22.30 -3.25 0.55
N ILE A 299 22.62 -4.53 0.31
CA ILE A 299 23.76 -5.21 0.94
C ILE A 299 25.07 -4.50 0.54
N ASN A 300 25.24 -4.16 -0.74
CA ASN A 300 26.41 -3.42 -1.20
C ASN A 300 26.50 -2.01 -0.59
N ALA A 301 25.38 -1.32 -0.43
CA ALA A 301 25.34 0.00 0.21
C ALA A 301 25.64 -0.08 1.72
N SER A 302 25.13 -1.10 2.41
CA SER A 302 25.45 -1.41 3.81
C SER A 302 26.96 -1.64 4.00
N SER A 303 27.58 -2.43 3.12
CA SER A 303 29.01 -2.76 3.19
C SER A 303 29.94 -1.60 2.78
N ASN A 304 29.51 -0.73 1.85
CA ASN A 304 30.31 0.40 1.37
C ASN A 304 30.20 1.66 2.24
N GLY A 305 29.25 1.71 3.20
CA GLY A 305 29.08 2.82 4.14
C GLY A 305 30.29 3.08 5.04
N GLY A 306 31.25 2.14 5.15
CA GLY A 306 32.50 2.33 5.88
C GLY A 306 33.61 3.06 5.11
N ARG A 307 33.51 3.23 3.78
CA ARG A 307 34.64 3.72 2.94
C ARG A 307 34.49 5.16 2.44
N ARG A 308 33.34 5.80 2.57
CA ARG A 308 33.14 7.21 2.21
C ARG A 308 32.43 7.93 3.34
N ARG A 309 33.03 9.01 3.84
CA ARG A 309 32.40 10.02 4.70
C ARG A 309 31.14 10.55 3.99
N GLN A 310 30.01 9.87 4.13
CA GLN A 310 28.69 10.44 3.94
C GLN A 310 28.12 10.75 5.33
N PRO A 311 27.41 11.88 5.51
CA PRO A 311 26.83 12.26 6.80
C PRO A 311 25.65 11.38 7.25
N VAL A 312 25.21 10.43 6.41
CA VAL A 312 24.04 9.58 6.67
C VAL A 312 24.50 8.21 7.16
N SER A 313 23.87 7.73 8.23
CA SER A 313 24.10 6.39 8.81
C SER A 313 23.96 5.29 7.75
N PRO A 314 24.84 4.28 7.74
CA PRO A 314 24.76 3.17 6.79
C PRO A 314 23.43 2.41 6.93
N ILE A 315 22.90 1.89 5.81
CA ILE A 315 21.68 1.08 5.78
C ILE A 315 21.89 -0.15 6.67
N SER A 316 21.11 -0.29 7.73
CA SER A 316 21.22 -1.42 8.65
C SER A 316 20.48 -2.65 8.12
N VAL A 317 20.81 -3.85 8.62
CA VAL A 317 20.05 -5.08 8.30
C VAL A 317 18.56 -4.92 8.63
N ASN A 318 18.22 -4.19 9.69
CA ASN A 318 16.83 -3.89 10.03
C ASN A 318 16.16 -3.02 8.96
N ASP A 319 16.86 -2.00 8.45
CA ASP A 319 16.36 -1.15 7.37
C ASP A 319 16.11 -1.97 6.09
N ILE A 320 17.01 -2.92 5.78
CA ILE A 320 16.83 -3.86 4.66
C ILE A 320 15.55 -4.69 4.85
N VAL A 321 15.29 -5.21 6.04
CA VAL A 321 14.07 -5.97 6.35
C VAL A 321 12.81 -5.11 6.15
N GLU A 322 12.83 -3.86 6.62
CA GLU A 322 11.69 -2.95 6.47
C GLU A 322 11.43 -2.56 5.01
N GLU A 323 12.48 -2.33 4.22
CA GLU A 323 12.37 -2.10 2.78
C GLU A 323 11.80 -3.34 2.07
N CYS A 324 12.30 -4.54 2.39
CA CYS A 324 11.79 -5.78 1.81
C CYS A 324 10.28 -5.98 2.09
N LYS A 325 9.82 -5.71 3.32
CA LYS A 325 8.39 -5.73 3.66
C LYS A 325 7.59 -4.78 2.77
N THR A 326 8.15 -3.58 2.54
CA THR A 326 7.51 -2.52 1.74
C THR A 326 7.37 -2.94 0.28
N PHE A 327 8.45 -3.42 -0.34
CA PHE A 327 8.43 -3.85 -1.75
C PHE A 327 7.53 -5.08 -1.98
N PHE A 328 7.56 -6.05 -1.06
CA PHE A 328 6.66 -7.21 -1.13
C PHE A 328 5.20 -6.83 -1.04
N PHE A 329 4.85 -5.97 -0.09
CA PHE A 329 3.47 -5.53 0.06
C PHE A 329 3.00 -4.67 -1.13
N ALA A 330 3.77 -3.63 -1.46
CA ALA A 330 3.41 -2.65 -2.49
C ALA A 330 3.39 -3.29 -3.90
N GLY A 331 4.38 -4.11 -4.22
CA GLY A 331 4.50 -4.77 -5.52
C GLY A 331 3.42 -5.81 -5.76
N LYS A 332 3.09 -6.62 -4.73
CA LYS A 332 2.07 -7.68 -4.81
C LYS A 332 0.66 -7.10 -4.98
N GLN A 333 0.21 -6.30 -4.01
CA GLN A 333 -1.22 -5.98 -3.88
C GLN A 333 -1.72 -5.04 -4.98
N THR A 334 -0.90 -4.07 -5.40
CA THR A 334 -1.34 -3.07 -6.38
C THR A 334 -1.42 -3.67 -7.79
N THR A 335 -0.41 -4.45 -8.19
CA THR A 335 -0.32 -5.06 -9.51
C THR A 335 -1.36 -6.17 -9.68
N SER A 336 -1.53 -7.06 -8.68
CA SER A 336 -2.52 -8.15 -8.78
C SER A 336 -3.94 -7.59 -8.92
N ASN A 337 -4.31 -6.59 -8.12
CA ASN A 337 -5.62 -5.94 -8.21
C ASN A 337 -5.82 -5.25 -9.56
N LEU A 338 -4.80 -4.57 -10.09
CA LEU A 338 -4.88 -3.95 -11.41
C LEU A 338 -5.13 -5.00 -12.50
N LEU A 339 -4.38 -6.11 -12.50
CA LEU A 339 -4.54 -7.19 -13.48
C LEU A 339 -5.91 -7.86 -13.37
N THR A 340 -6.39 -8.15 -12.15
CA THR A 340 -7.72 -8.72 -11.92
C THR A 340 -8.82 -7.85 -12.52
N TRP A 341 -8.84 -6.54 -12.20
CA TRP A 341 -9.85 -5.64 -12.74
C TRP A 341 -9.68 -5.41 -14.25
N THR A 342 -8.45 -5.46 -14.76
CA THR A 342 -8.19 -5.43 -16.21
C THR A 342 -8.90 -6.57 -16.91
N THR A 343 -8.69 -7.81 -16.44
CA THR A 343 -9.28 -9.00 -17.05
C THR A 343 -10.80 -9.01 -16.93
N VAL A 344 -11.35 -8.60 -15.78
CA VAL A 344 -12.80 -8.47 -15.60
C VAL A 344 -13.40 -7.46 -16.57
N VAL A 345 -12.77 -6.28 -16.73
CA VAL A 345 -13.27 -5.25 -17.66
C VAL A 345 -13.13 -5.69 -19.11
N LEU A 346 -12.05 -6.37 -19.48
CA LEU A 346 -11.89 -6.93 -20.84
C LEU A 346 -12.97 -7.99 -21.14
N ALA A 347 -13.27 -8.87 -20.19
CA ALA A 347 -14.34 -9.86 -20.34
C ALA A 347 -15.73 -9.21 -20.49
N MET A 348 -15.96 -8.04 -19.88
CA MET A 348 -17.19 -7.28 -20.03
C MET A 348 -17.27 -6.48 -21.35
N HIS A 349 -16.14 -6.27 -22.03
CA HIS A 349 -16.03 -5.48 -23.27
C HIS A 349 -15.27 -6.25 -24.36
N PRO A 350 -15.88 -7.30 -24.97
CA PRO A 350 -15.20 -8.19 -25.92
C PRO A 350 -14.60 -7.47 -27.14
N GLU A 351 -15.21 -6.37 -27.59
CA GLU A 351 -14.69 -5.55 -28.70
C GLU A 351 -13.28 -5.02 -28.44
N TRP A 352 -13.02 -4.62 -27.18
CA TRP A 352 -11.71 -4.13 -26.77
C TRP A 352 -10.72 -5.26 -26.53
N GLN A 353 -11.20 -6.42 -26.09
CA GLN A 353 -10.39 -7.63 -25.97
C GLN A 353 -9.87 -8.08 -27.34
N GLU A 354 -10.73 -8.14 -28.36
CA GLU A 354 -10.29 -8.57 -29.71
C GLU A 354 -9.35 -7.54 -30.35
N ARG A 355 -9.63 -6.24 -30.18
CA ARG A 355 -8.71 -5.18 -30.64
C ARG A 355 -7.33 -5.29 -29.99
N ALA A 356 -7.28 -5.55 -28.68
CA ALA A 356 -6.03 -5.74 -27.96
C ALA A 356 -5.29 -6.99 -28.45
N ARG A 357 -6.01 -8.09 -28.69
CA ARG A 357 -5.46 -9.34 -29.22
C ARG A 357 -4.87 -9.13 -30.61
N GLN A 358 -5.58 -8.44 -31.49
CA GLN A 358 -5.10 -8.13 -32.84
C GLN A 358 -3.82 -7.27 -32.80
N GLU A 359 -3.78 -6.22 -31.97
CA GLU A 359 -2.59 -5.38 -31.79
C GLU A 359 -1.38 -6.22 -31.34
N VAL A 360 -1.57 -7.14 -30.40
CA VAL A 360 -0.50 -8.02 -29.92
C VAL A 360 -0.03 -8.98 -31.01
N LEU A 361 -0.94 -9.59 -31.77
CA LEU A 361 -0.57 -10.51 -32.85
C LEU A 361 0.20 -9.81 -33.97
N GLU A 362 -0.17 -8.58 -34.33
CA GLU A 362 0.51 -7.79 -35.36
C GLU A 362 1.93 -7.35 -34.95
N VAL A 363 2.15 -7.03 -33.67
CA VAL A 363 3.44 -6.49 -33.18
C VAL A 363 4.38 -7.58 -32.66
N CYS A 364 3.85 -8.57 -31.95
CA CYS A 364 4.62 -9.57 -31.22
C CYS A 364 4.65 -10.94 -31.92
N GLY A 365 3.72 -11.22 -32.84
CA GLY A 365 3.54 -12.56 -33.41
C GLY A 365 2.77 -13.50 -32.46
N ALA A 366 2.68 -14.79 -32.82
CA ALA A 366 1.80 -15.74 -32.15
C ALA A 366 2.37 -16.38 -30.86
N HIS A 367 3.69 -16.48 -30.71
CA HIS A 367 4.30 -17.34 -29.67
C HIS A 367 5.54 -16.79 -28.95
N ASP A 368 5.97 -15.56 -29.25
CA ASP A 368 7.17 -15.01 -28.63
C ASP A 368 6.85 -14.13 -27.42
N ILE A 369 7.68 -14.23 -26.38
CA ILE A 369 7.64 -13.30 -25.24
C ILE A 369 8.00 -11.90 -25.79
N PRO A 370 7.14 -10.88 -25.57
CA PRO A 370 7.35 -9.57 -26.15
C PRO A 370 8.64 -8.92 -25.64
N CYS A 371 9.46 -8.43 -26.56
CA CYS A 371 10.64 -7.63 -26.22
C CYS A 371 10.23 -6.19 -25.87
N ARG A 372 11.16 -5.43 -25.27
CA ARG A 372 10.90 -4.03 -24.88
C ARG A 372 10.45 -3.17 -26.07
N GLU A 373 11.10 -3.32 -27.21
CA GLU A 373 10.82 -2.55 -28.42
C GLU A 373 9.42 -2.83 -28.95
N GLN A 374 8.91 -4.07 -28.76
CA GLN A 374 7.54 -4.46 -29.07
C GLN A 374 6.56 -3.87 -28.06
N LEU A 375 6.85 -3.95 -26.75
CA LEU A 375 6.00 -3.36 -25.70
C LEU A 375 5.78 -1.85 -25.91
N ALA A 376 6.81 -1.12 -26.35
CA ALA A 376 6.69 0.31 -26.63
C ALA A 376 5.74 0.64 -27.80
N LYS A 377 5.47 -0.34 -28.69
CA LYS A 377 4.56 -0.18 -29.84
C LYS A 377 3.11 -0.53 -29.50
N LEU A 378 2.85 -1.24 -28.39
CA LEU A 378 1.51 -1.63 -27.94
C LEU A 378 0.77 -0.44 -27.29
N LYS A 379 0.18 0.43 -28.10
CA LYS A 379 -0.47 1.64 -27.59
C LYS A 379 -1.73 1.31 -26.78
N THR A 380 -2.52 0.34 -27.22
CA THR A 380 -3.78 -0.02 -26.56
C THR A 380 -3.49 -0.75 -25.26
N VAL A 381 -2.61 -1.75 -25.30
CA VAL A 381 -2.26 -2.55 -24.12
C VAL A 381 -1.46 -1.76 -23.07
N SER A 382 -0.48 -0.96 -23.48
CA SER A 382 0.41 -0.27 -22.53
C SER A 382 -0.12 1.07 -22.03
N ASN A 383 -0.96 1.78 -22.80
CA ASN A 383 -1.41 3.12 -22.42
C ASN A 383 -2.91 3.19 -22.08
N VAL A 384 -3.76 2.58 -22.90
CA VAL A 384 -5.22 2.76 -22.78
C VAL A 384 -5.79 1.97 -21.61
N PHE A 385 -5.44 0.69 -21.46
CA PHE A 385 -5.98 -0.10 -20.33
C PHE A 385 -5.43 0.36 -18.98
N PRO A 386 -4.11 0.46 -18.75
CA PRO A 386 -3.61 0.88 -17.44
C PRO A 386 -4.09 2.29 -17.07
N GLY A 387 -4.11 3.23 -18.02
CA GLY A 387 -4.61 4.59 -17.77
C GLY A 387 -6.11 4.64 -17.46
N THR A 388 -6.93 3.92 -18.22
CA THR A 388 -8.39 3.91 -18.00
C THR A 388 -8.76 3.17 -16.72
N LEU A 389 -8.06 2.08 -16.42
CA LEU A 389 -8.31 1.25 -15.24
C LEU A 389 -7.76 1.89 -13.97
N THR A 390 -6.59 2.51 -13.99
CA THR A 390 -6.12 3.28 -12.82
C THR A 390 -7.02 4.47 -12.51
N ARG A 391 -7.68 5.07 -13.53
CA ARG A 391 -8.70 6.10 -13.32
C ARG A 391 -10.00 5.56 -12.70
N THR A 392 -10.38 4.34 -13.07
CA THR A 392 -11.70 3.77 -12.73
C THR A 392 -11.64 2.92 -11.46
N PHE A 393 -10.56 2.15 -11.30
CA PHE A 393 -10.24 1.26 -10.20
C PHE A 393 -8.81 1.55 -9.68
N PRO A 394 -8.56 2.75 -9.11
CA PRO A 394 -7.26 3.05 -8.54
C PRO A 394 -6.96 2.09 -7.38
N PRO A 395 -5.78 1.44 -7.33
CA PRO A 395 -5.39 0.60 -6.19
C PRO A 395 -5.39 1.37 -4.86
N SER A 396 -5.12 2.68 -4.92
CA SER A 396 -5.16 3.60 -3.78
C SER A 396 -6.18 4.71 -4.05
N PHE A 397 -7.29 4.73 -3.31
CA PHE A 397 -8.41 5.66 -3.54
C PHE A 397 -8.24 7.05 -2.92
N HIS A 398 -7.26 7.25 -2.03
CA HIS A 398 -7.02 8.53 -1.38
C HIS A 398 -5.54 8.69 -1.02
N THR A 399 -5.10 9.94 -0.92
CA THR A 399 -3.77 10.32 -0.43
C THR A 399 -3.95 11.16 0.83
N SER A 400 -3.17 10.85 1.87
CA SER A 400 -3.21 11.59 3.14
C SER A 400 -1.89 12.33 3.34
N LEU A 401 -1.98 13.59 3.76
CA LEU A 401 -0.84 14.45 4.04
C LEU A 401 -1.01 15.13 5.39
N LEU A 402 0.11 15.50 6.01
CA LEU A 402 0.19 16.21 7.27
C LEU A 402 0.76 17.62 7.02
N PRO A 403 0.05 18.71 7.34
CA PRO A 403 0.61 20.06 7.23
C PRO A 403 1.79 20.24 8.20
N GLU A 404 2.90 20.82 7.74
CA GLU A 404 4.13 21.01 8.56
C GLU A 404 3.89 21.82 9.84
N SER A 405 2.89 22.71 9.88
CA SER A 405 2.62 23.56 11.04
C SER A 405 1.97 22.83 12.24
N SER A 406 1.98 21.49 12.27
CA SER A 406 1.32 20.68 13.29
C SER A 406 2.27 19.85 14.17
N ALA A 407 3.58 20.12 14.11
CA ALA A 407 4.58 19.62 15.05
C ALA A 407 4.62 20.44 16.36
#